data_AF-A0A815MHE5-F1
#
_entry.id   AF-A0A815MHE5-F1
#
_cell.length_a   1.000
_cell.length_b   1.000
_cell.length_c   1.000
_cell.angle_alpha   90.00
_cell.angle_beta   90.00
_cell.angle_gamma   90.00
#
_symmetry.space_group_name_H-M   'P 1'
#
loop_
_entity.id
_entity.type
_entity.pdbx_description
1 polymer ?
#
loop_
_entity_poly.entity_id
_entity_poly.type
_entity_poly.pdbx_seq_one_letter_code
_entity_poly.pdbx_strand_id
1 'polypeptide(L)'
;MLQEALFLSINVTVPYQHTMLCYAKIKAVHQGRKRAGPEFCWRAAAVQAILGLGRAWLRRLTGRISSILCLNQNSLEVDFRDPDHDPRSVPGNTPTYLRTVQGFYKEILDYPHKYNHSSPQQSIRQILVRFGGTSTLAELYDNEHHLNTNEVSIKVYTFHSCVYRELNNVLRSGNEEVLLLFAPYIYNLLGGLQEHKRHYHGIVYRGMELESTCILSYKKGLLFYWPGFTYCIKDFQIATKWCGCTAVFIINVPQKFSHACSNIEDISRYRLEKEVLLQPYTCFRVINDPIQHTYNGKNITKIEIVI
;
A
#
# COMPACT_ATOMS: atom_id res chain seq x y z
N MET A 1 47.64 19.78 21.47
CA MET A 1 48.38 19.24 20.30
C MET A 1 47.34 18.86 19.25
N LEU A 2 47.33 19.65 18.16
CA LEU A 2 46.89 19.36 16.76
C LEU A 2 45.47 18.78 16.55
N GLN A 3 44.48 19.60 16.13
CA GLN A 3 44.11 19.93 14.72
C GLN A 3 43.48 18.73 13.97
N GLU A 4 42.17 18.75 13.69
CA GLU A 4 41.51 19.33 12.48
C GLU A 4 41.97 18.69 11.16
N ALA A 5 41.03 18.08 10.39
CA ALA A 5 40.71 18.45 9.00
C ALA A 5 39.88 17.40 8.21
N LEU A 6 38.80 17.91 7.60
CA LEU A 6 38.16 17.58 6.31
C LEU A 6 37.42 16.22 6.11
N PHE A 7 36.08 16.21 5.93
CA PHE A 7 35.35 16.54 4.68
C PHE A 7 35.94 15.92 3.41
N LEU A 8 35.28 14.88 2.89
CA LEU A 8 34.99 14.77 1.46
C LEU A 8 33.74 13.92 1.24
N SER A 9 32.73 14.62 0.75
CA SER A 9 31.60 14.10 -0.01
C SER A 9 32.00 12.93 -0.92
N ILE A 10 31.30 11.81 -0.82
CA ILE A 10 30.96 11.06 -2.02
C ILE A 10 29.54 11.48 -2.41
N ASN A 11 29.47 12.71 -2.90
CA ASN A 11 28.51 13.09 -3.91
C ASN A 11 28.88 12.26 -5.14
N VAL A 12 28.26 11.08 -5.30
CA VAL A 12 28.04 10.58 -6.66
C VAL A 12 26.77 11.24 -7.17
N THR A 13 26.82 12.56 -7.33
CA THR A 13 26.10 13.20 -8.41
C THR A 13 26.84 12.77 -9.68
N VAL A 14 26.53 11.57 -10.19
CA VAL A 14 26.64 11.40 -11.63
C VAL A 14 25.59 12.35 -12.19
N PRO A 15 25.95 13.44 -12.89
CA PRO A 15 24.93 14.28 -13.49
C PRO A 15 24.07 13.39 -14.37
N TYR A 16 22.74 13.51 -14.29
CA TYR A 16 21.78 12.71 -15.06
C TYR A 16 22.16 12.64 -16.55
N GLN A 17 22.79 13.72 -17.05
CA GLN A 17 23.39 13.81 -18.39
C GLN A 17 24.47 12.75 -18.67
N HIS A 18 25.33 12.42 -17.71
CA HIS A 18 26.38 11.40 -17.84
C HIS A 18 25.80 9.98 -17.85
N THR A 19 24.79 9.71 -17.02
CA THR A 19 24.07 8.43 -17.00
C THR A 19 23.31 8.23 -18.32
N MET A 20 22.68 9.29 -18.83
CA MET A 20 22.01 9.30 -20.14
C MET A 20 23.01 9.17 -21.30
N LEU A 21 24.20 9.76 -21.21
CA LEU A 21 25.27 9.59 -22.20
C LEU A 21 25.79 8.13 -22.23
N CYS A 22 25.96 7.51 -21.06
CA CYS A 22 26.32 6.10 -20.95
C CYS A 22 25.23 5.21 -21.53
N TYR A 23 23.96 5.49 -21.24
CA TYR A 23 22.82 4.73 -21.78
C TYR A 23 22.68 4.89 -23.31
N ALA A 24 22.86 6.11 -23.84
CA ALA A 24 22.86 6.37 -25.28
C ALA A 24 24.03 5.68 -26.01
N LYS A 25 25.22 5.64 -25.40
CA LYS A 25 26.37 4.90 -25.94
C LYS A 25 26.15 3.37 -25.91
N ILE A 26 25.57 2.82 -24.84
CA ILE A 26 25.19 1.40 -24.77
C ILE A 26 24.17 1.07 -25.87
N LYS A 27 23.15 1.91 -26.06
CA LYS A 27 22.13 1.74 -27.11
C LYS A 27 22.73 1.84 -28.53
N ALA A 28 23.70 2.73 -28.76
CA ALA A 28 24.39 2.87 -30.04
C ALA A 28 25.31 1.69 -30.38
N VAL A 29 25.92 1.05 -29.38
CA VAL A 29 26.71 -0.19 -29.55
C VAL A 29 25.80 -1.37 -29.87
N HIS A 30 24.64 -1.49 -29.20
CA HIS A 30 23.65 -2.52 -29.53
C HIS A 30 23.01 -2.34 -30.91
N GLN A 31 22.94 -1.12 -31.43
CA GLN A 31 22.45 -0.83 -32.79
C GLN A 31 23.54 -0.97 -33.87
N GLY A 32 24.69 -1.58 -33.56
CA GLY A 32 25.73 -1.90 -34.54
C GLY A 32 26.53 -0.71 -35.06
N ARG A 33 26.44 0.47 -34.44
CA ARG A 33 27.04 1.70 -35.00
C ARG A 33 28.50 1.94 -34.66
N LYS A 34 29.08 1.30 -33.63
CA LYS A 34 30.54 1.33 -33.33
C LYS A 34 31.00 0.09 -32.54
N ARG A 35 32.21 -0.41 -32.81
CA ARG A 35 32.88 -1.42 -31.96
C ARG A 35 33.31 -0.78 -30.64
N ALA A 36 32.90 -1.36 -29.51
CA ALA A 36 33.32 -0.90 -28.19
C ALA A 36 34.73 -1.38 -27.85
N GLY A 37 35.59 -0.48 -27.37
CA GLY A 37 36.93 -0.83 -26.90
C GLY A 37 36.92 -1.57 -25.56
N PRO A 38 37.99 -2.31 -25.22
CA PRO A 38 38.06 -3.18 -24.04
C PRO A 38 37.83 -2.47 -22.69
N GLU A 39 38.17 -1.18 -22.57
CA GLU A 39 37.87 -0.40 -21.36
C GLU A 39 36.37 -0.20 -21.09
N PHE A 40 35.54 -0.24 -22.14
CA PHE A 40 34.09 -0.05 -22.02
C PHE A 40 33.41 -1.28 -21.39
N CYS A 41 33.92 -2.49 -21.66
CA CYS A 41 33.37 -3.73 -21.14
C CYS A 41 33.49 -3.85 -19.61
N TRP A 42 34.63 -3.45 -19.04
CA TRP A 42 34.83 -3.50 -17.58
C TRP A 42 33.95 -2.51 -16.82
N ARG A 43 33.75 -1.31 -17.37
CA ARG A 43 32.85 -0.30 -16.77
C ARG A 43 31.39 -0.72 -16.85
N ALA A 44 30.98 -1.36 -17.95
CA ALA A 44 29.62 -1.91 -18.08
C ALA A 44 29.38 -3.07 -17.09
N ALA A 45 30.37 -3.96 -16.90
CA ALA A 45 30.30 -5.05 -15.93
C ALA A 45 30.21 -4.53 -14.49
N ALA A 46 30.99 -3.50 -14.13
CA ALA A 46 30.94 -2.87 -12.81
C ALA A 46 29.58 -2.23 -12.52
N VAL A 47 28.98 -1.53 -13.50
CA VAL A 47 27.63 -0.94 -13.37
C VAL A 47 26.57 -2.04 -13.18
N GLN A 48 26.65 -3.14 -13.94
CA GLN A 48 25.74 -4.27 -13.78
C GLN A 48 25.89 -4.96 -12.41
N ALA A 49 27.12 -5.09 -11.89
CA ALA A 49 27.37 -5.65 -10.57
C ALA A 49 26.79 -4.78 -9.44
N ILE A 50 26.96 -3.45 -9.53
CA ILE A 50 26.39 -2.49 -8.56
C ILE A 50 24.85 -2.53 -8.60
N LEU A 51 24.25 -2.56 -9.80
CA LEU A 51 22.80 -2.68 -9.96
C LEU A 51 22.27 -4.04 -9.46
N GLY A 52 23.04 -5.11 -9.63
CA GLY A 52 22.72 -6.44 -9.09
C GLY A 52 22.70 -6.48 -7.57
N LEU A 53 23.72 -5.90 -6.93
CA LEU A 53 23.83 -5.80 -5.47
C LEU A 53 22.71 -4.92 -4.88
N GLY A 54 22.37 -3.81 -5.52
CA GLY A 54 21.25 -2.95 -5.11
C GLY A 54 19.90 -3.67 -5.15
N ARG A 55 19.63 -4.47 -6.20
CA ARG A 55 18.40 -5.27 -6.31
C ARG A 55 18.31 -6.39 -5.27
N ALA A 56 19.44 -7.01 -4.91
CA ALA A 56 19.47 -8.04 -3.87
C ALA A 56 19.26 -7.44 -2.47
N TRP A 57 19.82 -6.26 -2.21
CA TRP A 57 19.64 -5.53 -0.96
C TRP A 57 18.19 -5.04 -0.78
N LEU A 58 17.57 -4.48 -1.83
CA LEU A 58 16.16 -4.09 -1.81
C LEU A 58 15.23 -5.27 -1.50
N ARG A 59 15.47 -6.44 -2.11
CA ARG A 59 14.67 -7.66 -1.82
C ARG A 59 14.78 -8.14 -0.37
N ARG A 60 15.96 -7.98 0.25
CA ARG A 60 16.15 -8.30 1.68
C ARG A 60 15.42 -7.31 2.59
N LEU A 61 15.36 -6.04 2.20
CA LEU A 61 14.64 -5.02 2.96
C LEU A 61 13.12 -5.24 2.91
N THR A 62 12.57 -5.57 1.73
CA THR A 62 11.13 -5.83 1.57
C THR A 62 10.68 -7.09 2.29
N GLY A 63 11.48 -8.15 2.30
CA GLY A 63 11.18 -9.38 3.07
C GLY A 63 11.09 -9.14 4.58
N ARG A 64 12.02 -8.36 5.15
CA ARG A 64 12.02 -8.03 6.60
C ARG A 64 10.82 -7.19 7.05
N ILE A 65 10.25 -6.36 6.17
CA ILE A 65 9.03 -5.59 6.50
C ILE A 65 7.79 -6.52 6.51
N SER A 66 7.78 -7.53 5.63
CA SER A 66 6.67 -8.51 5.55
C SER A 66 6.60 -9.39 6.82
N SER A 67 7.74 -9.84 7.35
CA SER A 67 7.78 -10.71 8.54
C SER A 67 7.37 -10.00 9.84
N ILE A 68 7.66 -8.70 9.99
CA ILE A 68 7.23 -7.90 11.15
C ILE A 68 5.69 -7.76 11.18
N LEU A 69 5.03 -7.71 10.02
CA LEU A 69 3.57 -7.62 9.94
C LEU A 69 2.87 -8.94 10.33
N CYS A 70 3.52 -10.09 10.14
CA CYS A 70 2.96 -11.39 10.54
C CYS A 70 3.07 -11.65 12.06
N LEU A 71 4.07 -11.08 12.73
CA LEU A 71 4.32 -11.36 14.15
C LEU A 71 3.34 -10.68 15.12
N ASN A 72 2.60 -9.65 14.68
CA ASN A 72 1.62 -8.93 15.51
C ASN A 72 0.24 -9.61 15.58
N GLN A 73 0.07 -10.82 15.05
CA GLN A 73 -1.23 -11.52 15.01
C GLN A 73 -1.46 -12.50 16.18
N ASN A 74 -0.41 -12.93 16.90
CA ASN A 74 -0.49 -14.01 17.88
C ASN A 74 -1.17 -13.65 19.22
N SER A 75 -1.44 -12.37 19.51
CA SER A 75 -2.08 -11.96 20.78
C SER A 75 -3.61 -11.89 20.72
N LEU A 76 -4.23 -12.28 19.59
CA LEU A 76 -5.66 -12.11 19.31
C LEU A 76 -6.46 -13.42 19.33
N GLU A 77 -5.81 -14.58 19.50
CA GLU A 77 -6.42 -15.91 19.28
C GLU A 77 -7.37 -16.40 20.38
N VAL A 78 -7.46 -15.73 21.53
CA VAL A 78 -8.22 -16.26 22.69
C VAL A 78 -9.72 -15.91 22.62
N ASP A 79 -10.11 -14.85 21.91
CA ASP A 79 -11.44 -14.23 22.09
C ASP A 79 -12.50 -14.57 21.03
N PHE A 80 -12.20 -15.40 20.05
CA PHE A 80 -13.04 -15.55 18.85
C PHE A 80 -13.45 -16.99 18.49
N ARG A 81 -13.35 -17.93 19.42
CA ARG A 81 -13.51 -19.38 19.14
C ARG A 81 -14.93 -19.89 18.92
N ASP A 82 -15.97 -19.07 19.07
CA ASP A 82 -17.35 -19.51 18.91
C ASP A 82 -18.06 -18.75 17.76
N PRO A 83 -18.39 -19.42 16.64
CA PRO A 83 -19.09 -18.81 15.52
C PRO A 83 -20.56 -18.47 15.81
N ASP A 84 -21.14 -19.01 16.88
CA ASP A 84 -22.49 -18.67 17.37
C ASP A 84 -22.46 -17.62 18.50
N HIS A 85 -21.27 -17.18 18.92
CA HIS A 85 -21.12 -16.06 19.85
C HIS A 85 -21.45 -14.75 19.13
N ASP A 86 -22.53 -14.08 19.53
CA ASP A 86 -22.77 -12.68 19.16
C ASP A 86 -21.62 -11.84 19.75
N PRO A 87 -20.78 -11.17 18.95
CA PRO A 87 -19.69 -10.33 19.47
C PRO A 87 -20.17 -9.16 20.36
N ARG A 88 -21.49 -8.94 20.47
CA ARG A 88 -22.11 -8.03 21.45
C ARG A 88 -22.27 -8.61 22.86
N SER A 89 -22.06 -9.91 23.08
CA SER A 89 -22.34 -10.58 24.36
C SER A 89 -21.18 -10.57 25.36
N VAL A 90 -19.96 -10.17 24.96
CA VAL A 90 -18.80 -10.08 25.87
C VAL A 90 -18.34 -8.62 25.98
N PRO A 91 -18.83 -7.85 26.98
CA PRO A 91 -18.32 -6.53 27.26
C PRO A 91 -16.89 -6.64 27.80
N GLY A 92 -15.88 -6.31 26.99
CA GLY A 92 -14.50 -6.19 27.49
C GLY A 92 -13.38 -6.66 26.56
N ASN A 93 -13.65 -7.40 25.49
CA ASN A 93 -12.59 -8.08 24.72
C ASN A 93 -12.25 -7.44 23.36
N THR A 94 -12.57 -6.15 23.17
CA THR A 94 -11.95 -5.42 22.04
C THR A 94 -10.48 -5.16 22.38
N PRO A 95 -9.51 -5.69 21.61
CA PRO A 95 -8.08 -5.47 21.85
C PRO A 95 -7.78 -3.99 22.01
N THR A 96 -6.92 -3.61 22.96
CA THR A 96 -6.65 -2.21 23.30
C THR A 96 -6.25 -1.38 22.08
N TYR A 97 -5.47 -1.93 21.16
CA TYR A 97 -5.10 -1.26 19.91
C TYR A 97 -6.31 -1.00 18.97
N LEU A 98 -7.26 -1.94 18.90
CA LEU A 98 -8.51 -1.72 18.18
C LEU A 98 -9.29 -0.56 18.83
N ARG A 99 -9.35 -0.47 20.16
CA ARG A 99 -9.99 0.68 20.82
C ARG A 99 -9.26 1.99 20.58
N THR A 100 -7.93 2.01 20.57
CA THR A 100 -7.18 3.26 20.40
C THR A 100 -7.26 3.75 18.96
N VAL A 101 -7.09 2.89 17.97
CA VAL A 101 -7.09 3.35 16.57
C VAL A 101 -8.49 3.41 15.96
N GLN A 102 -9.42 2.51 16.33
CA GLN A 102 -10.84 2.78 16.06
C GLN A 102 -11.29 4.02 16.82
N GLY A 103 -10.78 4.27 18.04
CA GLY A 103 -11.08 5.47 18.82
C GLY A 103 -10.65 6.72 18.09
N PHE A 104 -9.41 6.78 17.61
CA PHE A 104 -8.89 7.91 16.84
C PHE A 104 -9.59 8.07 15.49
N TYR A 105 -9.83 6.96 14.78
CA TYR A 105 -10.52 6.98 13.49
C TYR A 105 -11.99 7.42 13.64
N LYS A 106 -12.66 6.91 14.67
CA LYS A 106 -14.00 7.33 15.08
C LYS A 106 -13.99 8.80 15.51
N GLU A 107 -12.95 9.25 16.22
CA GLU A 107 -12.81 10.65 16.61
C GLU A 107 -12.69 11.58 15.39
N ILE A 108 -11.94 11.19 14.36
CA ILE A 108 -11.87 11.96 13.10
C ILE A 108 -13.26 12.08 12.47
N LEU A 109 -14.03 10.99 12.46
CA LEU A 109 -15.38 10.96 11.87
C LEU A 109 -16.41 11.72 12.72
N ASP A 110 -16.35 11.58 14.04
CA ASP A 110 -17.32 12.15 14.98
C ASP A 110 -17.05 13.64 15.27
N TYR A 111 -15.79 14.09 15.19
CA TYR A 111 -15.36 15.46 15.51
C TYR A 111 -14.60 16.13 14.36
N PRO A 112 -15.20 16.25 13.16
CA PRO A 112 -14.51 16.81 12.00
C PRO A 112 -14.00 18.23 12.25
N HIS A 113 -14.73 19.04 13.04
CA HIS A 113 -14.34 20.41 13.40
C HIS A 113 -13.01 20.50 14.14
N LYS A 114 -12.59 19.45 14.86
CA LYS A 114 -11.29 19.38 15.55
C LYS A 114 -10.11 19.29 14.57
N TYR A 115 -10.36 18.77 13.38
CA TYR A 115 -9.33 18.53 12.36
C TYR A 115 -9.52 19.42 11.12
N ASN A 116 -10.63 20.15 11.01
CA ASN A 116 -10.95 21.02 9.88
C ASN A 116 -10.22 22.37 9.92
N HIS A 117 -9.07 22.47 10.59
CA HIS A 117 -8.25 23.68 10.61
C HIS A 117 -7.46 23.89 9.32
N SER A 118 -7.37 22.86 8.47
CA SER A 118 -6.68 22.93 7.19
C SER A 118 -7.53 22.30 6.09
N SER A 119 -7.46 22.87 4.89
CA SER A 119 -8.11 22.24 3.74
C SER A 119 -7.40 20.92 3.38
N PRO A 120 -8.08 19.98 2.73
CA PRO A 120 -7.46 18.73 2.28
C PRO A 120 -6.25 18.97 1.37
N GLN A 121 -6.31 20.01 0.54
CA GLN A 121 -5.21 20.47 -0.30
C GLN A 121 -3.98 20.86 0.54
N GLN A 122 -4.20 21.56 1.67
CA GLN A 122 -3.12 21.94 2.58
C GLN A 122 -2.52 20.72 3.29
N SER A 123 -3.35 19.78 3.76
CA SER A 123 -2.89 18.52 4.36
C SER A 123 -2.07 17.70 3.36
N ILE A 124 -2.57 17.50 2.13
CA ILE A 124 -1.85 16.81 1.05
C ILE A 124 -0.52 17.52 0.76
N ARG A 125 -0.49 18.86 0.72
CA ARG A 125 0.74 19.63 0.53
C ARG A 125 1.75 19.36 1.64
N GLN A 126 1.32 19.38 2.90
CA GLN A 126 2.19 19.10 4.04
C GLN A 126 2.74 17.67 3.99
N ILE A 127 1.91 16.68 3.61
CA ILE A 127 2.33 15.28 3.42
C ILE A 127 3.40 15.20 2.32
N LEU A 128 3.15 15.79 1.14
CA LEU A 128 4.11 15.75 0.03
C LEU A 128 5.45 16.40 0.40
N VAL A 129 5.42 17.55 1.10
CA VAL A 129 6.64 18.22 1.59
C VAL A 129 7.38 17.37 2.62
N ARG A 130 6.67 16.82 3.62
CA ARG A 130 7.27 16.04 4.71
C ARG A 130 7.92 14.75 4.22
N PHE A 131 7.32 14.09 3.23
CA PHE A 131 7.77 12.78 2.74
C PHE A 131 8.51 12.85 1.39
N GLY A 132 8.98 14.04 0.99
CA GLY A 132 9.84 14.22 -0.18
C GLY A 132 9.18 13.84 -1.51
N GLY A 133 7.86 14.04 -1.63
CA GLY A 133 7.14 13.80 -2.88
C GLY A 133 7.60 14.77 -3.97
N THR A 134 8.05 14.26 -5.11
CA THR A 134 8.45 15.08 -6.28
C THR A 134 7.26 15.52 -7.12
N SER A 135 6.08 14.92 -6.93
CA SER A 135 4.86 15.29 -7.64
C SER A 135 4.37 16.66 -7.19
N THR A 136 4.15 17.56 -8.15
CA THR A 136 3.57 18.87 -7.84
C THR A 136 2.07 18.71 -7.61
N LEU A 137 1.51 19.44 -6.63
CA LEU A 137 0.05 19.53 -6.47
C LEU A 137 -0.62 20.00 -7.76
N ALA A 138 0.04 20.84 -8.55
CA ALA A 138 -0.44 21.27 -9.86
C ALA A 138 -0.81 20.06 -10.75
N GLU A 139 0.06 19.03 -10.86
CA GLU A 139 -0.25 17.81 -11.61
C GLU A 139 -1.48 17.04 -11.09
N LEU A 140 -1.74 17.12 -9.78
CA LEU A 140 -2.86 16.44 -9.14
C LEU A 140 -4.19 17.18 -9.33
N TYR A 141 -4.16 18.51 -9.45
CA TYR A 141 -5.35 19.37 -9.43
C TYR A 141 -5.69 20.05 -10.76
N ASP A 142 -4.72 20.30 -11.66
CA ASP A 142 -4.88 21.20 -12.81
C ASP A 142 -5.80 20.67 -13.94
N ASN A 143 -6.26 19.41 -13.89
CA ASN A 143 -7.08 18.82 -14.95
C ASN A 143 -8.51 18.43 -14.51
N GLU A 144 -8.92 18.77 -13.29
CA GLU A 144 -10.05 18.10 -12.63
C GLU A 144 -11.08 19.04 -12.00
N HIS A 145 -11.45 20.11 -12.70
CA HIS A 145 -12.47 21.06 -12.22
C HIS A 145 -13.86 20.44 -11.96
N HIS A 146 -14.11 19.21 -12.40
CA HIS A 146 -15.38 18.51 -12.21
C HIS A 146 -15.41 17.62 -10.96
N LEU A 147 -14.27 17.32 -10.33
CA LEU A 147 -14.21 16.47 -9.14
C LEU A 147 -14.43 17.30 -7.88
N ASN A 148 -15.25 16.78 -6.96
CA ASN A 148 -15.39 17.39 -5.63
C ASN A 148 -14.17 17.05 -4.75
N THR A 149 -14.06 17.69 -3.57
CA THR A 149 -12.90 17.51 -2.67
C THR A 149 -12.69 16.07 -2.20
N ASN A 150 -13.78 15.31 -1.99
CA ASN A 150 -13.71 13.90 -1.61
C ASN A 150 -13.17 13.03 -2.76
N GLU A 151 -13.68 13.28 -3.96
CA GLU A 151 -13.27 12.58 -5.18
C GLU A 151 -11.81 12.85 -5.54
N VAL A 152 -11.35 14.09 -5.36
CA VAL A 152 -9.93 14.43 -5.46
C VAL A 152 -9.09 13.65 -4.44
N SER A 153 -9.58 13.47 -3.21
CA SER A 153 -8.84 12.71 -2.18
C SER A 153 -8.67 11.23 -2.58
N ILE A 154 -9.72 10.60 -3.14
CA ILE A 154 -9.63 9.24 -3.72
C ILE A 154 -8.61 9.21 -4.87
N LYS A 155 -8.65 10.22 -5.75
CA LYS A 155 -7.71 10.30 -6.88
C LYS A 155 -6.26 10.42 -6.41
N VAL A 156 -5.99 11.29 -5.44
CA VAL A 156 -4.64 11.45 -4.86
C VAL A 156 -4.16 10.15 -4.20
N TYR A 157 -5.05 9.41 -3.55
CA TYR A 157 -4.74 8.11 -2.96
C TYR A 157 -4.34 7.07 -4.02
N THR A 158 -5.01 7.03 -5.17
CA THR A 158 -4.68 6.09 -6.25
C THR A 158 -3.58 6.58 -7.18
N PHE A 159 -3.20 7.86 -7.08
CA PHE A 159 -2.12 8.42 -7.89
C PHE A 159 -0.78 7.81 -7.50
N HIS A 160 0.18 7.81 -8.44
CA HIS A 160 1.55 7.35 -8.20
C HIS A 160 2.35 8.35 -7.34
N SER A 161 1.80 8.74 -6.19
CA SER A 161 2.39 9.60 -5.18
C SER A 161 2.86 8.79 -3.97
N CYS A 162 3.61 9.41 -3.06
CA CYS A 162 3.95 8.80 -1.78
C CYS A 162 2.76 8.73 -0.81
N VAL A 163 1.69 9.51 -1.04
CA VAL A 163 0.61 9.74 -0.06
C VAL A 163 -0.01 8.44 0.44
N TYR A 164 -0.42 7.54 -0.47
CA TYR A 164 -1.06 6.27 -0.08
C TYR A 164 -0.12 5.34 0.68
N ARG A 165 1.17 5.35 0.32
CA ARG A 165 2.18 4.51 0.93
C ARG A 165 2.44 4.99 2.36
N GLU A 166 2.66 6.28 2.53
CA GLU A 166 2.93 6.86 3.85
C GLU A 166 1.69 6.80 4.75
N LEU A 167 0.50 7.08 4.22
CA LEU A 167 -0.75 6.92 4.96
C LEU A 167 -0.90 5.48 5.50
N ASN A 168 -0.74 4.48 4.64
CA ASN A 168 -0.85 3.09 5.06
C ASN A 168 0.27 2.66 6.01
N ASN A 169 1.48 3.22 5.88
CA ASN A 169 2.56 2.97 6.84
C ASN A 169 2.23 3.53 8.22
N VAL A 170 1.69 4.75 8.28
CA VAL A 170 1.31 5.42 9.53
C VAL A 170 0.15 4.69 10.21
N LEU A 171 -0.87 4.26 9.44
CA LEU A 171 -1.97 3.45 9.97
C LEU A 171 -1.47 2.11 10.55
N ARG A 172 -0.52 1.44 9.89
CA ARG A 172 0.06 0.18 10.38
C ARG A 172 0.97 0.36 11.59
N SER A 173 1.73 1.45 11.67
CA SER A 173 2.64 1.72 12.79
C SER A 173 1.92 2.26 14.02
N GLY A 174 0.73 2.83 13.85
CA GLY A 174 -0.01 3.48 14.94
C GLY A 174 0.66 4.77 15.43
N ASN A 175 1.46 5.44 14.59
CA ASN A 175 2.09 6.71 14.97
C ASN A 175 1.04 7.85 14.96
N GLU A 176 0.45 8.12 16.12
CA GLU A 176 -0.62 9.11 16.31
C GLU A 176 -0.21 10.54 15.88
N GLU A 177 1.01 10.98 16.21
CA GLU A 177 1.50 12.31 15.87
C GLU A 177 1.50 12.54 14.35
N VAL A 178 1.99 11.56 13.59
CA VAL A 178 2.01 11.63 12.13
C VAL A 178 0.60 11.43 11.57
N LEU A 179 -0.22 10.59 12.19
CA LEU A 179 -1.59 10.32 11.75
C LEU A 179 -2.47 11.58 11.83
N LEU A 180 -2.25 12.45 12.81
CA LEU A 180 -2.91 13.76 12.91
C LEU A 180 -2.71 14.65 11.68
N LEU A 181 -1.54 14.57 11.01
CA LEU A 181 -1.28 15.31 9.77
C LEU A 181 -2.14 14.82 8.61
N PHE A 182 -2.49 13.53 8.63
CA PHE A 182 -3.36 12.91 7.64
C PHE A 182 -4.84 13.06 7.99
N ALA A 183 -5.22 13.52 9.19
CA ALA A 183 -6.62 13.54 9.62
C ALA A 183 -7.57 14.28 8.66
N PRO A 184 -7.26 15.51 8.18
CA PRO A 184 -8.13 16.20 7.22
C PRO A 184 -8.25 15.43 5.89
N TYR A 185 -7.16 14.80 5.45
CA TYR A 185 -7.15 14.00 4.23
C TYR A 185 -7.93 12.70 4.38
N ILE A 186 -7.75 11.98 5.50
CA ILE A 186 -8.51 10.77 5.83
C ILE A 186 -10.00 11.09 5.85
N TYR A 187 -10.40 12.19 6.51
CA TYR A 187 -11.80 12.59 6.58
C TYR A 187 -12.45 12.72 5.19
N ASN A 188 -11.81 13.43 4.25
CA ASN A 188 -12.36 13.61 2.90
C ASN A 188 -12.28 12.34 2.05
N LEU A 189 -11.20 11.56 2.19
CA LEU A 189 -11.07 10.27 1.54
C LEU A 189 -12.23 9.35 1.95
N LEU A 190 -12.54 9.26 3.25
CA LEU A 190 -13.66 8.46 3.75
C LEU A 190 -15.01 9.02 3.35
N GLY A 191 -15.19 10.33 3.41
CA GLY A 191 -16.41 10.98 2.93
C GLY A 191 -16.72 10.60 1.49
N GLY A 192 -15.69 10.52 0.63
CA GLY A 192 -15.84 10.04 -0.74
C GLY A 192 -16.17 8.55 -0.82
N LEU A 193 -15.41 7.72 -0.12
CA LEU A 193 -15.60 6.27 -0.14
C LEU A 193 -16.96 5.83 0.40
N GLN A 194 -17.52 6.56 1.36
CA GLN A 194 -18.82 6.27 1.99
C GLN A 194 -20.03 6.74 1.17
N GLU A 195 -19.83 7.46 0.05
CA GLU A 195 -20.92 7.82 -0.84
C GLU A 195 -21.68 6.57 -1.35
N HIS A 196 -23.01 6.55 -1.20
CA HIS A 196 -23.83 5.39 -1.57
C HIS A 196 -23.59 4.88 -2.99
N LYS A 197 -23.37 5.79 -3.96
CA LYS A 197 -23.08 5.42 -5.36
C LYS A 197 -21.81 4.57 -5.53
N ARG A 198 -20.92 4.57 -4.52
CA ARG A 198 -19.65 3.84 -4.55
C ARG A 198 -19.71 2.50 -3.82
N HIS A 199 -20.71 2.25 -2.99
CA HIS A 199 -20.81 1.01 -2.20
C HIS A 199 -20.70 -0.22 -3.12
N TYR A 200 -19.84 -1.16 -2.76
CA TYR A 200 -19.55 -2.33 -3.57
C TYR A 200 -19.83 -3.61 -2.79
N HIS A 201 -20.47 -4.58 -3.44
CA HIS A 201 -20.61 -5.95 -2.95
C HIS A 201 -20.23 -6.94 -4.06
N GLY A 202 -19.81 -8.14 -3.67
CA GLY A 202 -19.31 -9.16 -4.60
C GLY A 202 -17.92 -9.65 -4.21
N ILE A 203 -17.23 -10.26 -5.17
CA ILE A 203 -15.89 -10.82 -4.97
C ILE A 203 -14.85 -9.83 -5.47
N VAL A 204 -13.86 -9.56 -4.64
CA VAL A 204 -12.64 -8.84 -5.04
C VAL A 204 -11.41 -9.67 -4.69
N TYR A 205 -10.31 -9.36 -5.35
CA TYR A 205 -9.06 -10.07 -5.23
C TYR A 205 -7.95 -9.13 -4.79
N ARG A 206 -7.00 -9.65 -4.01
CA ARG A 206 -5.77 -8.94 -3.65
C ARG A 206 -4.59 -9.88 -3.74
N GLY A 207 -3.69 -9.60 -4.67
CA GLY A 207 -2.40 -10.28 -4.76
C GLY A 207 -1.42 -9.74 -3.74
N MET A 208 -0.69 -10.62 -3.06
CA MET A 208 0.36 -10.26 -2.10
C MET A 208 1.55 -11.21 -2.22
N GLU A 209 2.73 -10.67 -1.94
CA GLU A 209 3.94 -11.45 -1.68
C GLU A 209 3.99 -11.76 -0.18
N LEU A 210 3.69 -13.01 0.16
CA LEU A 210 3.75 -13.54 1.51
C LEU A 210 4.79 -14.65 1.62
N GLU A 211 5.49 -14.70 2.75
CA GLU A 211 6.34 -15.82 3.12
C GLU A 211 5.47 -17.05 3.44
N SER A 212 5.99 -18.26 3.21
CA SER A 212 5.26 -19.50 3.44
C SER A 212 4.80 -19.65 4.90
N THR A 213 5.61 -19.19 5.85
CA THR A 213 5.27 -19.16 7.29
C THR A 213 4.07 -18.27 7.57
N CYS A 214 3.98 -17.09 6.96
CA CYS A 214 2.83 -16.20 7.06
C CYS A 214 1.57 -16.78 6.40
N ILE A 215 1.71 -17.48 5.27
CA ILE A 215 0.56 -18.13 4.62
C ILE A 215 -0.05 -19.18 5.55
N LEU A 216 0.79 -19.94 6.27
CA LEU A 216 0.34 -20.99 7.17
C LEU A 216 -0.44 -20.48 8.39
N SER A 217 -0.31 -19.21 8.77
CA SER A 217 -1.07 -18.64 9.90
C SER A 217 -2.53 -18.37 9.54
N TYR A 218 -2.89 -18.21 8.26
CA TYR A 218 -4.28 -17.99 7.83
C TYR A 218 -5.10 -19.27 7.88
N LYS A 219 -5.43 -19.75 9.08
CA LYS A 219 -6.28 -20.92 9.30
C LYS A 219 -7.76 -20.57 9.22
N LYS A 220 -8.58 -21.54 8.79
CA LYS A 220 -10.04 -21.40 8.83
C LYS A 220 -10.51 -20.92 10.21
N GLY A 221 -11.39 -19.92 10.21
CA GLY A 221 -11.92 -19.30 11.42
C GLY A 221 -11.08 -18.15 11.98
N LEU A 222 -9.84 -17.96 11.54
CA LEU A 222 -9.01 -16.83 11.97
C LEU A 222 -9.73 -15.51 11.66
N LEU A 223 -9.83 -14.66 12.68
CA LEU A 223 -10.25 -13.27 12.56
C LEU A 223 -9.04 -12.35 12.62
N PHE A 224 -8.99 -11.38 11.70
CA PHE A 224 -7.92 -10.38 11.66
C PHE A 224 -8.44 -9.10 10.99
N TYR A 225 -7.65 -8.02 11.03
CA TYR A 225 -7.98 -6.78 10.34
C TYR A 225 -6.76 -6.24 9.59
N TRP A 226 -7.00 -5.39 8.59
CA TRP A 226 -5.95 -4.64 7.92
C TRP A 226 -6.00 -3.16 8.34
N PRO A 227 -4.98 -2.63 9.05
CA PRO A 227 -4.98 -1.24 9.50
C PRO A 227 -5.04 -0.22 8.37
N GLY A 228 -4.39 -0.53 7.24
CA GLY A 228 -4.36 0.35 6.08
C GLY A 228 -5.58 0.19 5.18
N PHE A 229 -5.82 1.21 4.37
CA PHE A 229 -6.69 1.10 3.20
C PHE A 229 -6.20 -0.03 2.29
N THR A 230 -7.13 -0.84 1.81
CA THR A 230 -6.79 -2.05 1.09
C THR A 230 -7.27 -1.95 -0.35
N TYR A 231 -6.30 -1.77 -1.25
CA TYR A 231 -6.50 -1.89 -2.69
C TYR A 231 -6.89 -3.33 -3.06
N CYS A 232 -7.98 -3.47 -3.82
CA CYS A 232 -8.46 -4.73 -4.37
C CYS A 232 -8.90 -4.55 -5.83
N ILE A 233 -8.98 -5.67 -6.55
CA ILE A 233 -9.33 -5.72 -7.97
C ILE A 233 -10.44 -6.73 -8.21
N LYS A 234 -11.36 -6.44 -9.15
CA LYS A 234 -12.45 -7.36 -9.51
C LYS A 234 -11.98 -8.53 -10.39
N ASP A 235 -10.78 -8.44 -10.98
CA ASP A 235 -10.22 -9.43 -11.90
C ASP A 235 -9.10 -10.25 -11.25
N PHE A 236 -9.32 -11.56 -11.12
CA PHE A 236 -8.35 -12.51 -10.58
C PHE A 236 -7.03 -12.54 -11.36
N GLN A 237 -7.09 -12.50 -12.69
CA GLN A 237 -5.89 -12.54 -13.53
C GLN A 237 -5.02 -11.31 -13.28
N ILE A 238 -5.63 -10.12 -13.14
CA ILE A 238 -4.86 -8.92 -12.82
C ILE A 238 -4.27 -9.02 -11.40
N ALA A 239 -5.01 -9.53 -10.42
CA ALA A 239 -4.51 -9.74 -9.05
C ALA A 239 -3.27 -10.65 -8.99
N THR A 240 -3.18 -11.66 -9.87
CA THR A 240 -2.05 -12.59 -9.92
C THR A 240 -0.84 -12.07 -10.70
N LYS A 241 -1.00 -11.01 -11.51
CA LYS A 241 0.08 -10.48 -12.37
C LYS A 241 1.12 -9.66 -11.59
N TRP A 242 0.79 -9.19 -10.40
CA TRP A 242 1.70 -8.39 -9.58
C TRP A 242 3.00 -9.16 -9.31
N CYS A 243 4.15 -8.53 -9.60
CA CYS A 243 5.46 -9.14 -9.44
C CYS A 243 5.65 -9.65 -7.99
N GLY A 244 5.99 -10.93 -7.85
CA GLY A 244 6.21 -11.56 -6.53
C GLY A 244 4.95 -12.10 -5.86
N CYS A 245 3.78 -12.04 -6.49
CA CYS A 245 2.55 -12.60 -5.92
C CYS A 245 2.70 -14.11 -5.62
N THR A 246 2.69 -14.47 -4.34
CA THR A 246 2.71 -15.85 -3.83
C THR A 246 1.39 -16.24 -3.20
N ALA A 247 0.54 -15.26 -2.86
CA ALA A 247 -0.80 -15.47 -2.33
C ALA A 247 -1.82 -14.52 -2.96
N VAL A 248 -3.04 -15.00 -3.18
CA VAL A 248 -4.18 -14.19 -3.59
C VAL A 248 -5.29 -14.35 -2.57
N PHE A 249 -5.66 -13.24 -1.94
CA PHE A 249 -6.86 -13.18 -1.12
C PHE A 249 -8.08 -13.08 -2.03
N ILE A 250 -9.04 -13.96 -1.82
CA ILE A 250 -10.37 -13.95 -2.44
C ILE A 250 -11.32 -13.43 -1.38
N ILE A 251 -11.77 -12.19 -1.55
CA ILE A 251 -12.51 -11.45 -0.53
C ILE A 251 -13.97 -11.40 -0.96
N ASN A 252 -14.83 -12.10 -0.22
CA ASN A 252 -16.27 -11.99 -0.37
C ASN A 252 -16.77 -10.78 0.42
N VAL A 253 -17.45 -9.85 -0.26
CA VAL A 253 -18.07 -8.65 0.32
C VAL A 253 -19.59 -8.83 0.29
N PRO A 254 -20.21 -9.25 1.41
CA PRO A 254 -21.66 -9.35 1.50
C PRO A 254 -22.33 -7.99 1.32
N GLN A 255 -23.56 -7.97 0.79
CA GLN A 255 -24.31 -6.73 0.58
C GLN A 255 -24.49 -5.90 1.86
N LYS A 256 -24.66 -6.55 3.03
CA LYS A 256 -24.77 -5.85 4.33
C LYS A 256 -23.50 -5.07 4.73
N PHE A 257 -22.35 -5.38 4.13
CA PHE A 257 -21.06 -4.73 4.38
C PHE A 257 -20.59 -3.91 3.18
N SER A 258 -21.46 -3.64 2.20
CA SER A 258 -21.07 -2.92 0.99
C SER A 258 -20.56 -1.50 1.24
N HIS A 259 -20.93 -0.89 2.37
CA HIS A 259 -20.46 0.43 2.78
C HIS A 259 -18.98 0.48 3.18
N ALA A 260 -18.35 -0.67 3.48
CA ALA A 260 -16.93 -0.77 3.83
C ALA A 260 -16.03 -0.89 2.58
N CYS A 261 -16.63 -1.04 1.40
CA CYS A 261 -15.94 -1.25 0.13
C CYS A 261 -16.46 -0.28 -0.92
N SER A 262 -15.55 0.39 -1.63
CA SER A 262 -15.94 1.41 -2.59
C SER A 262 -15.41 1.08 -3.98
N ASN A 263 -16.29 0.99 -4.96
CA ASN A 263 -15.90 0.97 -6.36
C ASN A 263 -15.38 2.37 -6.74
N ILE A 264 -14.12 2.44 -7.14
CA ILE A 264 -13.45 3.70 -7.49
C ILE A 264 -12.87 3.67 -8.90
N GLU A 265 -13.38 2.79 -9.75
CA GLU A 265 -12.96 2.61 -11.15
C GLU A 265 -13.06 3.90 -11.98
N ASP A 266 -14.05 4.76 -11.71
CA ASP A 266 -14.29 6.03 -12.41
C ASP A 266 -13.23 7.11 -12.07
N ILE A 267 -12.76 7.11 -10.82
CA ILE A 267 -11.84 8.12 -10.29
C ILE A 267 -10.39 7.66 -10.32
N SER A 268 -10.16 6.35 -10.13
CA SER A 268 -8.83 5.79 -9.98
C SER A 268 -7.95 6.17 -11.16
N ARG A 269 -6.67 6.41 -10.86
CA ARG A 269 -5.64 6.59 -11.90
C ARG A 269 -5.56 5.38 -12.84
N TYR A 270 -5.93 4.20 -12.36
CA TYR A 270 -5.85 2.92 -13.05
C TYR A 270 -7.22 2.37 -13.42
N ARG A 271 -8.01 3.12 -14.21
CA ARG A 271 -9.39 2.75 -14.57
C ARG A 271 -9.57 1.33 -15.12
N LEU A 272 -8.58 0.83 -15.88
CA LEU A 272 -8.63 -0.52 -16.47
C LEU A 272 -8.53 -1.65 -15.43
N GLU A 273 -8.06 -1.34 -14.23
CA GLU A 273 -7.90 -2.30 -13.14
C GLU A 273 -9.22 -2.54 -12.39
N LYS A 274 -10.30 -1.81 -12.69
CA LYS A 274 -11.62 -2.02 -12.04
C LYS A 274 -11.51 -2.04 -10.50
N GLU A 275 -10.79 -1.06 -9.97
CA GLU A 275 -10.37 -1.01 -8.57
C GLU A 275 -11.56 -0.90 -7.60
N VAL A 276 -11.44 -1.64 -6.49
CA VAL A 276 -12.29 -1.49 -5.31
C VAL A 276 -11.38 -1.20 -4.13
N LEU A 277 -11.67 -0.14 -3.38
CA LEU A 277 -10.90 0.25 -2.21
C LEU A 277 -11.67 -0.10 -0.93
N LEU A 278 -11.03 -0.86 -0.05
CA LEU A 278 -11.56 -1.21 1.26
C LEU A 278 -11.08 -0.18 2.30
N GLN A 279 -11.98 0.18 3.21
CA GLN A 279 -11.70 1.10 4.32
C GLN A 279 -10.63 0.52 5.28
N PRO A 280 -9.88 1.38 5.99
CA PRO A 280 -8.91 0.93 6.97
C PRO A 280 -9.63 0.20 8.12
N TYR A 281 -8.90 -0.69 8.79
CA TYR A 281 -9.40 -1.54 9.87
C TYR A 281 -10.58 -2.43 9.46
N THR A 282 -10.74 -2.73 8.17
CA THR A 282 -11.68 -3.77 7.73
C THR A 282 -11.30 -5.09 8.41
N CYS A 283 -12.27 -5.71 9.09
CA CYS A 283 -12.13 -7.02 9.73
C CYS A 283 -12.44 -8.11 8.70
N PHE A 284 -11.76 -9.24 8.81
CA PHE A 284 -11.92 -10.38 7.92
C PHE A 284 -11.93 -11.68 8.72
N ARG A 285 -12.68 -12.66 8.20
CA ARG A 285 -12.66 -14.04 8.65
C ARG A 285 -12.17 -14.96 7.54
N VAL A 286 -11.22 -15.82 7.85
CA VAL A 286 -10.79 -16.89 6.93
C VAL A 286 -11.88 -17.96 6.86
N ILE A 287 -12.39 -18.23 5.66
CA ILE A 287 -13.49 -19.17 5.43
C ILE A 287 -12.99 -20.60 5.25
N ASN A 288 -11.86 -20.75 4.54
CA ASN A 288 -11.27 -22.04 4.20
C ASN A 288 -9.76 -21.99 4.46
N ASP A 289 -9.16 -23.14 4.78
CA ASP A 289 -7.70 -23.22 4.88
C ASP A 289 -7.02 -22.90 3.53
N PRO A 290 -5.80 -22.35 3.53
CA PRO A 290 -5.16 -21.88 2.31
C PRO A 290 -4.90 -23.03 1.32
N ILE A 291 -5.28 -22.84 0.06
CA ILE A 291 -5.16 -23.86 -0.98
C ILE A 291 -4.09 -23.44 -1.98
N GLN A 292 -3.07 -24.28 -2.19
CA GLN A 292 -2.08 -24.05 -3.25
C GLN A 292 -2.66 -24.36 -4.62
N HIS A 293 -2.36 -23.50 -5.59
CA HIS A 293 -2.82 -23.63 -6.96
C HIS A 293 -1.71 -23.21 -7.92
N THR A 294 -1.52 -23.95 -9.00
CA THR A 294 -0.57 -23.57 -10.06
C THR A 294 -1.30 -22.72 -11.10
N TYR A 295 -0.87 -21.46 -11.27
CA TYR A 295 -1.42 -20.54 -12.24
C TYR A 295 -0.30 -19.97 -13.13
N ASN A 296 -0.40 -20.15 -14.45
CA ASN A 296 0.64 -19.77 -15.40
C ASN A 296 2.05 -20.26 -15.02
N GLY A 297 2.15 -21.50 -14.52
CA GLY A 297 3.41 -22.12 -14.09
C GLY A 297 3.97 -21.61 -12.75
N LYS A 298 3.25 -20.75 -12.03
CA LYS A 298 3.62 -20.27 -10.69
C LYS A 298 2.71 -20.88 -9.63
N ASN A 299 3.28 -21.26 -8.48
CA ASN A 299 2.48 -21.69 -7.33
C ASN A 299 1.98 -20.47 -6.57
N ILE A 300 0.66 -20.33 -6.48
CA ILE A 300 -0.04 -19.26 -5.79
C ILE A 300 -0.94 -19.91 -4.76
N THR A 301 -0.92 -19.41 -3.52
CA THR A 301 -1.86 -19.84 -2.49
C THR A 301 -3.10 -18.97 -2.52
N LYS A 302 -4.28 -19.59 -2.64
CA LYS A 302 -5.57 -18.91 -2.51
C LYS A 302 -5.98 -18.89 -1.04
N ILE A 303 -6.33 -17.70 -0.54
CA ILE A 303 -6.81 -17.50 0.83
C ILE A 303 -8.21 -16.89 0.72
N GLU A 304 -9.24 -17.64 1.11
CA GLU A 304 -10.62 -17.19 1.02
C GLU A 304 -11.04 -16.52 2.34
N ILE A 305 -11.48 -15.27 2.24
CA ILE A 305 -11.89 -14.47 3.39
C ILE A 305 -13.25 -13.80 3.13
N VAL A 306 -13.96 -13.49 4.20
CA VAL A 306 -15.18 -12.66 4.18
C VAL A 306 -15.00 -11.48 5.13
N ILE A 307 -15.62 -10.35 4.80
CA ILE A 307 -15.76 -9.20 5.72
C ILE A 307 -16.84 -9.51 6.77
#